data_AF-A0A967BBZ1-F1
#
_entry.id   AF-A0A967BBZ1-F1
#
_cell.length_a   1.000
_cell.length_b   1.000
_cell.length_c   1.000
_cell.angle_alpha   90.00
_cell.angle_beta   90.00
_cell.angle_gamma   90.00
#
_symmetry.space_group_name_H-M   'P 1'
#
loop_
_entity.id
_entity.type
_entity.pdbx_description
1 polymer ?
#
loop_
_entity_poly.entity_id
_entity_poly.type
_entity_poly.pdbx_seq_one_letter_code
_entity_poly.pdbx_strand_id
1 'polypeptide(L)'
;MRKQNRAAIRAAKKNADKIAAVMAQNALQPDGRNGFVSNPTARKVLARGFADLIRNNCKPIVLRVTAAEAGSLPGCSPTPKGAQSFCAFGLDVGGRGTWCLRWAFVRGLPPEEARDQIEVRMLADLARVCNVSGFPVSESMK
;
A
#
# COMPACT_ATOMS: atom_id res chain seq x y z
N MET A 1 -30.71 4.94 7.13
CA MET A 1 -29.30 4.49 7.23
C MET A 1 -28.70 3.92 5.93
N ARG A 2 -29.23 2.85 5.29
CA ARG A 2 -28.60 2.24 4.07
C ARG A 2 -28.39 3.18 2.87
N LYS A 3 -29.28 4.14 2.62
CA LYS A 3 -29.17 5.11 1.50
C LYS A 3 -28.05 6.16 1.73
N GLN A 4 -27.89 6.65 2.95
CA GLN A 4 -26.82 7.60 3.31
C GLN A 4 -25.44 6.99 3.13
N ASN A 5 -25.28 5.70 3.46
CA ASN A 5 -24.01 5.00 3.30
C ASN A 5 -23.61 4.83 1.82
N ARG A 6 -24.56 4.56 0.92
CA ARG A 6 -24.30 4.49 -0.53
C ARG A 6 -23.91 5.84 -1.13
N ALA A 7 -24.56 6.93 -0.70
CA ALA A 7 -24.21 8.27 -1.16
C ALA A 7 -22.81 8.68 -0.70
N ALA A 8 -22.46 8.40 0.56
CA ALA A 8 -21.11 8.62 1.09
C ALA A 8 -20.04 7.81 0.33
N ILE A 9 -20.28 6.53 0.07
CA ILE A 9 -19.35 5.68 -0.72
C ILE A 9 -19.17 6.25 -2.14
N ARG A 10 -20.25 6.65 -2.81
CA ARG A 10 -20.17 7.25 -4.16
C ARG A 10 -19.41 8.57 -4.14
N ALA A 11 -19.65 9.42 -3.14
CA ALA A 11 -18.93 10.68 -2.97
C ALA A 11 -17.43 10.45 -2.69
N ALA A 12 -17.09 9.47 -1.86
CA ALA A 12 -15.70 9.09 -1.60
C ALA A 12 -15.00 8.62 -2.88
N LYS A 13 -15.64 7.75 -3.68
CA LYS A 13 -15.10 7.32 -4.97
C LYS A 13 -14.91 8.45 -5.96
N LYS A 14 -15.87 9.38 -6.04
CA LYS A 14 -15.77 10.58 -6.90
C LYS A 14 -14.61 11.49 -6.49
N ASN A 15 -14.28 11.53 -5.21
CA ASN A 15 -13.20 12.35 -4.66
C ASN A 15 -11.94 11.53 -4.29
N ALA A 16 -11.79 10.32 -4.83
CA ALA A 16 -10.77 9.38 -4.40
C ALA A 16 -9.36 9.99 -4.48
N ASP A 17 -9.04 10.71 -5.55
CA ASP A 17 -7.72 11.33 -5.71
C ASP A 17 -7.41 12.41 -4.66
N LYS A 18 -8.41 13.22 -4.30
CA LYS A 18 -8.25 14.27 -3.27
C LYS A 18 -8.06 13.65 -1.89
N ILE A 19 -8.87 12.64 -1.55
CA ILE A 19 -8.77 11.90 -0.29
C ILE A 19 -7.42 11.18 -0.22
N ALA A 20 -7.05 10.49 -1.29
CA ALA A 20 -5.80 9.73 -1.38
C ALA A 20 -4.55 10.62 -1.29
N ALA A 21 -4.59 11.84 -1.82
CA ALA A 21 -3.49 12.80 -1.65
C ALA A 21 -3.25 13.15 -0.17
N VAL A 22 -4.33 13.37 0.59
CA VAL A 22 -4.25 13.63 2.05
C VAL A 22 -3.78 12.38 2.79
N MET A 23 -4.29 11.19 2.42
CA MET A 23 -3.84 9.92 3.00
C MET A 23 -2.35 9.68 2.73
N ALA A 24 -1.88 9.89 1.50
CA ALA A 24 -0.49 9.70 1.11
C ALA A 24 0.47 10.62 1.87
N GLN A 25 0.04 11.85 2.16
CA GLN A 25 0.82 12.81 2.94
C GLN A 25 0.98 12.38 4.41
N ASN A 26 -0.02 11.70 4.96
CA ASN A 26 -0.09 11.26 6.35
C ASN A 26 0.03 9.74 6.51
N ALA A 27 0.53 9.05 5.49
CA ALA A 27 0.62 7.59 5.48
C ALA A 27 1.57 7.13 6.58
N LEU A 28 1.20 6.06 7.28
CA LEU A 28 2.12 5.43 8.23
C LEU A 28 3.36 4.94 7.49
N GLN A 29 4.52 5.13 8.09
CA GLN A 29 5.75 4.52 7.60
C GLN A 29 5.71 3.00 7.81
N PRO A 30 6.54 2.20 7.10
CA PRO A 30 6.58 0.75 7.29
C PRO A 30 6.92 0.30 8.72
N ASP A 31 7.53 1.18 9.52
CA ASP A 31 7.80 0.99 10.95
C ASP A 31 6.63 1.44 11.84
N GLY A 32 5.43 1.62 11.29
CA GLY A 32 4.24 2.01 12.04
C GLY A 32 4.29 3.41 12.66
N ARG A 33 5.37 4.18 12.45
CA ARG A 33 5.47 5.55 12.96
C ARG A 33 4.69 6.51 12.07
N ASN A 34 4.08 7.50 12.72
CA ASN A 34 3.57 8.67 12.01
C ASN A 34 4.76 9.39 11.37
N GLY A 35 4.76 9.47 10.05
CA GLY A 35 5.83 10.12 9.32
C GLY A 35 5.26 10.86 8.13
N PHE A 36 5.74 12.09 7.95
CA PHE A 36 5.39 12.86 6.77
C PHE A 36 6.18 12.36 5.57
N VAL A 37 5.49 11.89 4.54
CA VAL A 37 6.16 11.50 3.29
C VAL A 37 6.58 12.78 2.57
N SER A 38 7.86 13.14 2.60
CA SER A 38 8.37 14.37 1.99
C SER A 38 8.66 14.22 0.49
N ASN A 39 9.06 13.02 0.05
CA ASN A 39 9.42 12.76 -1.34
C ASN A 39 8.19 12.85 -2.27
N PRO A 40 8.21 13.73 -3.30
CA PRO A 40 7.07 13.92 -4.19
C PRO A 40 6.75 12.67 -5.04
N THR A 41 7.75 11.88 -5.41
CA THR A 41 7.56 10.61 -6.13
C THR A 41 6.87 9.60 -5.23
N ALA A 42 7.31 9.48 -3.97
CA ALA A 42 6.67 8.60 -2.99
C ALA A 42 5.20 8.98 -2.78
N ARG A 43 4.90 10.27 -2.63
CA ARG A 43 3.50 10.75 -2.51
C ARG A 43 2.65 10.35 -3.70
N LYS A 44 3.17 10.47 -4.93
CA LYS A 44 2.43 10.07 -6.14
C LYS A 44 2.13 8.57 -6.14
N VAL A 45 3.11 7.74 -5.76
CA VAL A 45 2.94 6.28 -5.68
C VAL A 45 1.91 5.91 -4.63
N LEU A 46 2.00 6.49 -3.43
CA LEU A 46 1.06 6.24 -2.34
C LEU A 46 -0.35 6.76 -2.66
N ALA A 47 -0.47 7.96 -3.25
CA ALA A 47 -1.75 8.51 -3.64
C ALA A 47 -2.42 7.66 -4.72
N ARG A 48 -1.67 7.14 -5.69
CA ARG A 48 -2.18 6.17 -6.67
C ARG A 48 -2.77 4.94 -5.97
N GLY A 49 -2.00 4.31 -5.07
CA GLY A 49 -2.44 3.14 -4.32
C GLY A 49 -3.68 3.39 -3.45
N PHE A 50 -3.71 4.49 -2.69
CA PHE A 50 -4.88 4.82 -1.87
C PHE A 50 -6.11 5.21 -2.69
N ALA A 51 -5.94 5.86 -3.84
CA ALA A 51 -7.06 6.17 -4.72
C ALA A 51 -7.69 4.87 -5.26
N ASP A 52 -6.86 3.91 -5.66
CA ASP A 52 -7.33 2.61 -6.14
C ASP A 52 -7.98 1.79 -5.02
N LEU A 53 -7.46 1.85 -3.79
CA LEU A 53 -8.07 1.29 -2.59
C LEU A 53 -9.49 1.84 -2.38
N ILE A 54 -9.66 3.18 -2.42
CA ILE A 54 -10.97 3.83 -2.24
C ILE A 54 -11.94 3.42 -3.37
N ARG A 55 -11.46 3.41 -4.61
CA ARG A 55 -12.26 2.96 -5.78
C ARG A 55 -12.68 1.49 -5.63
N ASN A 56 -11.84 0.67 -5.03
CA ASN A 56 -12.08 -0.75 -4.73
C ASN A 56 -12.89 -0.99 -3.44
N ASN A 57 -13.70 -0.01 -3.00
CA ASN A 57 -14.51 -0.11 -1.76
C ASN A 57 -13.67 -0.37 -0.50
N CYS A 58 -12.47 0.21 -0.44
CA CYS A 58 -11.53 0.06 0.67
C CYS A 58 -11.05 -1.39 0.91
N LYS A 59 -11.23 -2.29 -0.07
CA LYS A 59 -10.62 -3.62 -0.02
C LYS A 59 -9.13 -3.52 -0.34
N PRO A 60 -8.25 -4.15 0.45
CA PRO A 60 -6.82 -4.14 0.19
C PRO A 60 -6.46 -4.45 -1.26
N ILE A 61 -5.45 -3.78 -1.77
CA ILE A 61 -4.97 -3.96 -3.15
C ILE A 61 -3.46 -4.14 -3.19
N VAL A 62 -2.98 -4.77 -4.25
CA VAL A 62 -1.54 -4.93 -4.53
C VAL A 62 -1.25 -4.34 -5.91
N LEU A 63 -0.25 -3.47 -5.97
CA LEU A 63 0.20 -2.84 -7.21
C LEU A 63 1.66 -3.19 -7.46
N ARG A 64 1.98 -3.50 -8.72
CA ARG A 64 3.37 -3.50 -9.18
C ARG A 64 3.85 -2.05 -9.30
N VAL A 65 5.05 -1.77 -8.81
CA VAL A 65 5.70 -0.46 -8.89
C VAL A 65 7.04 -0.58 -9.62
N THR A 66 7.49 0.50 -10.24
CA THR A 66 8.81 0.51 -10.86
C THR A 66 9.91 0.50 -9.80
N ALA A 67 11.15 0.14 -10.16
CA ALA A 67 12.28 0.20 -9.24
C ALA A 67 12.55 1.63 -8.74
N ALA A 68 12.37 2.64 -9.61
CA ALA A 68 12.51 4.05 -9.23
C ALA A 68 11.40 4.52 -8.28
N GLU A 69 10.15 4.09 -8.51
CA GLU A 69 9.04 4.33 -7.60
C GLU A 69 9.29 3.66 -6.24
N ALA A 70 9.69 2.38 -6.23
CA ALA A 70 10.03 1.64 -5.03
C ALA A 70 11.15 2.32 -4.24
N GLY A 71 12.20 2.78 -4.92
CA GLY A 71 13.34 3.47 -4.32
C GLY A 71 13.01 4.85 -3.74
N SER A 72 11.86 5.43 -4.10
CA SER A 72 11.39 6.70 -3.54
C SER A 72 10.68 6.53 -2.19
N LEU A 73 10.17 5.33 -1.90
CA LEU A 73 9.32 5.05 -0.74
C LEU A 73 10.16 4.94 0.56
N PRO A 74 9.66 5.46 1.69
CA PRO A 74 10.37 5.35 2.98
C PRO A 74 10.67 3.88 3.36
N GLY A 75 11.85 3.61 3.92
CA GLY A 75 12.20 2.25 4.37
C GLY A 75 12.36 1.23 3.23
N CYS A 76 12.48 1.67 1.97
CA CYS A 76 12.70 0.75 0.86
C CYS A 76 14.10 0.13 0.93
N SER A 77 14.19 -1.16 0.62
CA SER A 77 15.46 -1.79 0.23
C SER A 77 15.64 -1.70 -1.28
N PRO A 78 16.87 -1.51 -1.80
CA PRO A 78 17.13 -1.54 -3.23
C PRO A 78 16.57 -2.81 -3.87
N THR A 79 15.84 -2.65 -4.97
CA THR A 79 15.29 -3.79 -5.71
C THR A 79 16.43 -4.52 -6.43
N PRO A 80 16.66 -5.83 -6.17
CA PRO A 80 17.71 -6.58 -6.85
C PRO A 80 17.50 -6.64 -8.37
N LYS A 81 18.58 -6.72 -9.14
CA LYS A 81 18.50 -6.85 -10.60
C LYS A 81 17.70 -8.10 -11.00
N GLY A 82 16.66 -7.92 -11.81
CA GLY A 82 15.77 -8.99 -12.23
C GLY A 82 14.63 -9.34 -11.26
N ALA A 83 14.53 -8.65 -10.11
CA ALA A 83 13.36 -8.70 -9.26
C ALA A 83 12.32 -7.64 -9.68
N GLN A 84 11.07 -7.86 -9.28
CA GLN A 84 9.97 -6.90 -9.45
C GLN A 84 9.52 -6.41 -8.07
N SER A 85 9.12 -5.14 -7.98
CA SER A 85 8.67 -4.51 -6.73
C SER A 85 7.15 -4.38 -6.69
N PHE A 86 6.59 -4.68 -5.54
CA PHE A 86 5.16 -4.71 -5.28
C PHE A 86 4.85 -3.94 -4.01
N CYS A 87 3.81 -3.11 -4.06
CA CYS A 87 3.31 -2.36 -2.93
C CYS A 87 1.87 -2.78 -2.65
N ALA A 88 1.58 -3.14 -1.40
CA ALA A 88 0.23 -3.41 -0.95
C ALA A 88 -0.31 -2.21 -0.16
N PHE A 89 -1.61 -1.96 -0.30
CA PHE A 89 -2.29 -0.82 0.32
C PHE A 89 -3.54 -1.29 1.04
N GLY A 90 -3.79 -0.74 2.22
CA GLY A 90 -4.97 -1.04 3.02
C GLY A 90 -5.27 0.07 4.02
N LEU A 91 -6.24 -0.21 4.88
CA LEU A 91 -6.55 0.60 6.05
C LEU A 91 -6.16 -0.18 7.31
N ASP A 92 -5.56 0.46 8.30
CA ASP A 92 -5.36 -0.13 9.61
C ASP A 92 -6.65 -0.18 10.44
N VAL A 93 -6.57 -0.74 11.65
CA VAL A 93 -7.70 -0.80 12.60
C VAL A 93 -8.24 0.58 13.01
N GLY A 94 -7.45 1.65 12.85
CA GLY A 94 -7.86 3.03 13.08
C GLY A 94 -8.41 3.74 11.83
N GLY A 95 -8.51 3.05 10.69
CA GLY A 95 -8.96 3.62 9.42
C GLY A 95 -7.90 4.48 8.71
N ARG A 96 -6.64 4.42 9.11
CA ARG A 96 -5.52 5.15 8.48
C ARG A 96 -4.98 4.38 7.28
N GLY A 97 -4.49 5.11 6.28
CA GLY A 97 -3.84 4.53 5.10
C GLY A 97 -2.51 3.88 5.47
N THR A 98 -2.43 2.57 5.24
CA THR A 98 -1.26 1.73 5.54
C THR A 98 -0.79 1.03 4.27
N TRP A 99 0.51 0.82 4.17
CA TRP A 99 1.11 0.19 3.01
C TRP A 99 2.34 -0.65 3.39
N CYS A 100 2.73 -1.57 2.52
CA CYS A 100 4.00 -2.28 2.65
C CYS A 100 4.63 -2.54 1.27
N LEU A 101 5.95 -2.55 1.21
CA LEU A 101 6.74 -2.76 -0.01
C LEU A 101 7.57 -4.04 0.11
N ARG A 102 7.55 -4.87 -0.95
CA ARG A 102 8.45 -6.01 -1.12
C ARG A 102 8.92 -6.09 -2.56
N TRP A 103 10.02 -6.80 -2.76
CA TRP A 103 10.44 -7.26 -4.08
C TRP A 103 10.39 -8.78 -4.13
N ALA A 104 10.19 -9.33 -5.34
CA ALA A 104 10.18 -10.77 -5.57
C ALA A 104 10.76 -11.09 -6.96
N PHE A 105 11.42 -12.25 -7.08
CA PHE A 105 11.78 -12.82 -8.38
C PHE A 105 10.59 -13.61 -8.91
N VAL A 106 10.02 -13.15 -10.02
CA VAL A 106 8.93 -13.85 -10.70
C VAL A 106 9.53 -14.70 -11.81
N ARG A 107 9.59 -16.02 -11.62
CA ARG A 107 10.19 -16.97 -12.57
C ARG A 107 9.40 -18.28 -12.57
N GLY A 108 9.32 -18.93 -13.74
CA GLY A 108 8.84 -20.30 -13.86
C GLY A 108 7.33 -20.51 -13.68
N LEU A 109 6.54 -19.45 -13.55
CA LEU A 109 5.08 -19.51 -13.40
C LEU A 109 4.38 -18.76 -14.55
N PRO A 110 3.17 -19.20 -14.95
CA PRO A 110 2.28 -18.40 -15.79
C PRO A 110 2.02 -17.02 -15.14
N PRO A 111 1.80 -15.96 -15.94
CA PRO A 111 1.61 -14.61 -15.41
C PRO A 111 0.47 -14.45 -14.39
N GLU A 112 -0.61 -15.21 -14.56
CA GLU A 112 -1.78 -15.17 -13.66
C GLU A 112 -1.48 -15.82 -12.32
N GLU A 113 -0.90 -17.03 -12.30
CA GLU A 113 -0.51 -17.71 -11.06
C GLU A 113 0.57 -16.93 -10.29
N ALA A 114 1.53 -16.34 -11.01
CA ALA A 114 2.53 -15.48 -10.40
C ALA A 114 1.89 -14.27 -9.70
N ARG A 115 0.90 -13.65 -10.34
CA ARG A 115 0.16 -12.53 -9.77
C ARG A 115 -0.58 -12.95 -8.50
N ASP A 116 -1.29 -14.07 -8.53
CA ASP A 116 -2.07 -14.54 -7.38
C ASP A 116 -1.18 -14.86 -6.18
N GLN A 117 -0.05 -15.54 -6.40
CA GLN A 117 0.90 -15.84 -5.32
C GLN A 117 1.51 -14.57 -4.72
N ILE A 118 1.87 -13.60 -5.56
CA ILE A 118 2.38 -12.30 -5.10
C ILE A 118 1.30 -11.57 -4.32
N GLU A 119 0.06 -11.55 -4.80
CA GLU A 119 -1.06 -10.90 -4.13
C GLU A 119 -1.30 -11.52 -2.75
N VAL A 120 -1.39 -12.84 -2.65
CA VAL A 120 -1.54 -13.55 -1.36
C VAL A 120 -0.41 -13.19 -0.40
N ARG A 121 0.85 -13.23 -0.86
CA ARG A 121 2.00 -12.91 0.00
C ARG A 121 1.99 -11.45 0.46
N MET A 122 1.72 -10.53 -0.46
CA MET A 122 1.70 -9.11 -0.18
C MET A 122 0.56 -8.72 0.76
N LEU A 123 -0.62 -9.33 0.61
CA LEU A 123 -1.75 -9.12 1.50
C LEU A 123 -1.50 -9.72 2.89
N ALA A 124 -0.81 -10.86 2.98
CA ALA A 124 -0.40 -11.41 4.27
C ALA A 124 0.58 -10.49 5.01
N ASP A 125 1.56 -9.92 4.30
CA ASP A 125 2.49 -8.95 4.86
C ASP A 125 1.75 -7.66 5.27
N LEU A 126 0.84 -7.15 4.43
CA LEU A 126 0.01 -5.98 4.75
C LEU A 126 -0.85 -6.23 5.99
N ALA A 127 -1.46 -7.40 6.13
CA ALA A 127 -2.28 -7.73 7.30
C ALA A 127 -1.48 -7.62 8.60
N ARG A 128 -0.20 -8.03 8.60
CA ARG A 128 0.69 -7.85 9.77
C ARG A 128 0.90 -6.37 10.09
N VAL A 129 1.06 -5.52 9.09
CA VAL A 129 1.27 -4.07 9.28
C VAL A 129 -0.04 -3.36 9.69
N CYS A 130 -1.18 -3.74 9.11
CA CYS A 130 -2.50 -3.17 9.40
C CYS A 130 -3.04 -3.52 10.79
N ASN A 131 -2.63 -4.67 11.36
CA ASN A 131 -3.07 -5.12 12.68
C ASN A 131 -2.43 -4.33 13.85
N VAL A 132 -1.49 -3.42 13.56
CA VAL A 132 -0.78 -2.66 14.58
C VAL A 132 -1.14 -1.18 14.45
N SER A 133 -1.87 -0.64 15.43
CA SER A 133 -2.05 0.82 15.52
C SER A 133 -0.76 1.46 16.03
N GLY A 134 -0.01 2.15 15.17
CA GLY A 134 1.06 3.05 15.58
C GLY A 134 2.31 2.42 16.21
N PHE A 135 2.71 1.19 15.84
CA PHE A 135 3.91 0.55 16.43
C PHE A 135 4.81 -0.16 15.39
N PRO A 136 6.15 -0.07 15.52
CA PRO A 136 7.12 -0.70 14.63
C PRO A 136 7.18 -2.21 14.82
N VAL A 137 6.88 -2.96 13.75
CA VAL A 137 7.32 -4.36 13.63
C VAL A 137 8.69 -4.36 12.95
N SER A 138 9.69 -3.84 13.66
CA SER A 138 11.06 -4.27 13.42
C SER A 138 11.25 -5.58 14.18
N GLU A 139 10.94 -6.71 13.54
CA GLU A 139 11.60 -7.96 13.93
C GLU A 139 13.08 -7.75 13.61
N SER A 140 13.85 -7.49 14.66
CA SER A 140 15.29 -7.62 14.63
C SER A 140 15.59 -9.10 14.43
N MET A 141 15.81 -9.52 13.18
CA MET A 141 16.49 -10.79 12.93
C MET A 141 17.92 -10.63 13.43
N LYS A 142 18.18 -11.22 14.60
CA LYS A 142 19.51 -11.65 15.03
C LYS A 142 19.92 -12.88 14.22
#